data_AF-A0A530H156-F1
#
_entry.id   AF-A0A530H156-F1
#
_cell.length_a   1.000
_cell.length_b   1.000
_cell.length_c   1.000
_cell.angle_alpha   90.00
_cell.angle_beta   90.00
_cell.angle_gamma   90.00
#
_symmetry.space_group_name_H-M   'P 1'
#
loop_
_entity.id
_entity.type
_entity.pdbx_description
1 polymer ?
#
loop_
_entity_poly.entity_id
_entity_poly.type
_entity_poly.pdbx_seq_one_letter_code
_entity_poly.pdbx_strand_id
1 'polypeptide(L)'
;MDIQRLKPHFPWITLLVLVTIVGIADPSFLKPANLLSLAGDIVPLFIMALGLTFAIYIGGIDLSAQSMANMITVVASVYLAPLGIWVAALCILAGFTLGTLSGYLTTRMYVPSFISTLAVGGICFSVAQWLSGNRALNMDATQ
;
A
#
# COMPACT_ATOMS: atom_id res chain seq x y z
N MET A 1 -9.98 -3.57 38.46
CA MET A 1 -9.16 -4.08 37.35
C MET A 1 -8.22 -2.96 36.93
N ASP A 2 -6.91 -3.11 37.15
CA ASP A 2 -5.95 -2.05 36.80
C ASP A 2 -5.98 -1.80 35.30
N ILE A 3 -6.18 -0.55 34.90
CA ILE A 3 -6.24 -0.12 33.49
C ILE A 3 -4.97 -0.50 32.73
N GLN A 4 -3.87 -0.71 33.45
CA GLN A 4 -2.59 -1.19 32.91
C GLN A 4 -2.66 -2.62 32.33
N ARG A 5 -3.52 -3.49 32.85
CA ARG A 5 -3.72 -4.85 32.29
C ARG A 5 -4.55 -4.87 31.01
N LEU A 6 -5.33 -3.80 30.76
CA LEU A 6 -6.19 -3.67 29.58
C LEU A 6 -5.45 -3.06 28.38
N LYS A 7 -4.37 -2.29 28.60
CA LYS A 7 -3.61 -1.61 27.52
C LYS A 7 -3.19 -2.52 26.36
N PRO A 8 -2.68 -3.75 26.57
CA PRO A 8 -2.29 -4.63 25.47
C PRO A 8 -3.47 -5.08 24.60
N HIS A 9 -4.69 -5.06 25.16
CA HIS A 9 -5.90 -5.53 24.50
C HIS A 9 -6.67 -4.39 23.83
N PHE A 10 -6.23 -3.13 23.99
CA PHE A 10 -6.89 -1.97 23.40
C PHE A 10 -7.14 -2.09 21.89
N PRO A 11 -6.20 -2.58 21.05
CA PRO A 11 -6.48 -2.72 19.61
C PRO A 11 -7.68 -3.64 19.33
N TRP A 12 -7.75 -4.78 20.02
CA TRP A 12 -8.84 -5.74 19.87
C TRP A 12 -10.16 -5.22 20.42
N ILE A 13 -10.11 -4.54 21.58
CA ILE A 13 -11.28 -3.92 22.19
C ILE A 13 -11.81 -2.81 21.28
N THR A 14 -10.95 -1.93 20.77
CA THR A 14 -11.31 -0.86 19.83
C THR A 14 -11.90 -1.45 18.55
N LEU A 15 -11.31 -2.51 17.99
CA LEU A 15 -11.86 -3.20 16.82
C LEU A 15 -13.27 -3.73 17.07
N LEU A 16 -13.49 -4.46 18.16
CA LEU A 16 -14.80 -5.01 18.53
C LEU A 16 -15.85 -3.90 18.72
N VAL A 17 -15.47 -2.82 19.39
CA VAL A 17 -16.34 -1.66 19.62
C VAL A 17 -16.71 -1.01 18.29
N LEU A 18 -15.74 -0.76 17.41
CA LEU A 18 -15.98 -0.19 16.08
C LEU A 18 -16.91 -1.05 15.24
N VAL A 19 -16.63 -2.36 15.15
CA VAL A 19 -17.46 -3.31 14.39
C VAL A 19 -18.89 -3.33 14.93
N THR A 20 -19.07 -3.28 16.25
CA THR A 20 -20.40 -3.26 16.88
C THR A 20 -21.13 -1.96 16.57
N ILE A 21 -20.48 -0.81 16.73
CA ILE A 21 -21.08 0.51 16.47
C ILE A 21 -21.49 0.63 15.00
N VAL A 22 -20.59 0.28 14.08
CA VAL A 22 -20.85 0.36 12.63
C VAL A 22 -21.92 -0.65 12.22
N GLY A 23 -21.90 -1.87 12.78
CA GLY A 23 -22.93 -2.88 12.51
C GLY A 23 -24.32 -2.50 12.99
N ILE A 24 -24.43 -1.71 14.06
CA ILE A 24 -25.72 -1.14 14.52
C ILE A 24 -26.13 0.05 13.65
N ALA A 25 -25.19 0.93 13.29
CA ALA A 25 -25.45 2.11 12.49
C ALA A 25 -25.84 1.77 11.04
N ASP A 26 -25.25 0.73 10.47
CA ASP A 26 -25.53 0.23 9.13
C ASP A 26 -25.75 -1.30 9.14
N PRO A 27 -27.01 -1.77 9.10
CA PRO A 27 -27.34 -3.20 9.05
C PRO A 27 -26.79 -3.93 7.81
N SER A 28 -26.37 -3.19 6.77
CA SER A 28 -25.76 -3.78 5.60
C SER A 28 -24.28 -4.11 5.80
N PHE A 29 -23.59 -3.44 6.73
CA PHE A 29 -22.15 -3.61 6.97
C PHE A 29 -21.75 -5.08 7.22
N LEU A 30 -22.49 -5.78 8.07
CA LEU A 30 -22.20 -7.18 8.44
C LEU A 30 -22.69 -8.22 7.42
N LYS A 31 -23.26 -7.79 6.28
CA LYS A 31 -23.65 -8.74 5.23
C LYS A 31 -22.41 -9.39 4.63
N PRO A 32 -22.43 -10.71 4.34
CA PRO A 32 -21.27 -11.42 3.78
C PRO A 32 -20.69 -10.76 2.52
N ALA A 33 -21.55 -10.21 1.65
CA ALA A 33 -21.11 -9.52 0.44
C ALA A 33 -20.25 -8.29 0.75
N ASN A 34 -20.64 -7.47 1.73
CA ASN A 34 -19.88 -6.28 2.11
C ASN A 34 -18.58 -6.66 2.82
N LEU A 35 -18.60 -7.69 3.66
CA LEU A 35 -17.38 -8.21 4.28
C LEU A 35 -16.38 -8.75 3.25
N LEU A 36 -16.86 -9.39 2.17
CA LEU A 36 -16.00 -9.84 1.07
C LEU A 36 -15.42 -8.67 0.28
N SER A 37 -16.21 -7.63 -0.03
CA SER A 37 -15.70 -6.43 -0.68
C SER A 37 -14.65 -5.72 0.17
N LEU A 38 -14.92 -5.54 1.47
CA LEU A 38 -13.96 -4.97 2.42
C LEU A 38 -12.69 -5.81 2.53
N ALA A 39 -12.81 -7.14 2.55
CA ALA A 39 -11.65 -8.01 2.52
C ALA A 39 -10.82 -7.79 1.25
N GLY A 40 -11.49 -7.68 0.09
CA GLY A 40 -10.87 -7.36 -1.20
C GLY A 40 -10.08 -6.06 -1.18
N ASP A 41 -10.62 -5.00 -0.58
CA ASP A 41 -9.95 -3.69 -0.46
C ASP A 41 -8.69 -3.75 0.43
N ILE A 42 -8.66 -4.67 1.39
CA ILE A 42 -7.53 -4.84 2.32
C ILE A 42 -6.41 -5.70 1.69
N VAL A 43 -6.70 -6.56 0.72
CA VAL A 43 -5.72 -7.48 0.10
C VAL A 43 -4.43 -6.76 -0.36
N PRO A 44 -4.47 -5.63 -1.09
CA PRO A 44 -3.25 -4.97 -1.54
C PRO A 44 -2.36 -4.51 -0.38
N LEU A 45 -2.97 -3.95 0.68
CA LEU A 45 -2.26 -3.53 1.88
C LEU A 45 -1.65 -4.72 2.62
N PHE A 46 -2.37 -5.84 2.68
CA PHE A 46 -1.88 -7.07 3.30
C PHE A 46 -0.67 -7.64 2.56
N ILE A 47 -0.72 -7.73 1.22
CA ILE A 47 0.41 -8.19 0.40
C ILE A 47 1.63 -7.29 0.60
N MET A 48 1.45 -5.96 0.63
CA MET A 48 2.54 -5.01 0.92
C MET A 48 3.13 -5.23 2.32
N ALA A 49 2.29 -5.41 3.34
CA ALA A 49 2.72 -5.66 4.72
C ALA A 49 3.55 -6.95 4.85
N LEU A 50 3.18 -8.02 4.12
CA LEU A 50 3.98 -9.24 4.06
C LEU A 50 5.37 -8.99 3.49
N GLY A 51 5.49 -8.20 2.42
CA GLY A 51 6.79 -7.82 1.85
C GLY A 51 7.64 -6.98 2.82
N LEU A 52 7.03 -5.98 3.46
CA LEU A 52 7.65 -5.11 4.45
C LEU A 52 8.18 -5.87 5.67
N THR A 53 7.55 -7.00 6.02
CA THR A 53 8.00 -7.84 7.14
C THR A 53 9.43 -8.29 6.95
N PHE A 54 9.85 -8.66 5.73
CA PHE A 54 11.24 -9.03 5.45
C PHE A 54 12.21 -7.86 5.62
N ALA A 55 11.82 -6.65 5.18
CA ALA A 55 12.62 -5.45 5.34
C ALA A 55 12.81 -5.07 6.83
N ILE A 56 11.78 -5.24 7.65
CA ILE A 56 11.86 -5.00 9.10
C ILE A 56 12.69 -6.10 9.77
N TYR A 57 12.56 -7.36 9.34
CA TYR A 57 13.28 -8.48 9.94
C TYR A 57 14.80 -8.35 9.82
N ILE A 58 15.30 -7.74 8.73
CA ILE A 58 16.72 -7.41 8.56
C ILE A 58 17.16 -6.13 9.28
N GLY A 59 16.31 -5.55 10.13
CA GLY A 59 16.56 -4.30 10.85
C GLY A 59 16.41 -3.03 9.99
N GLY A 60 15.79 -3.14 8.82
CA GLY A 60 15.54 -2.03 7.91
C GLY A 60 14.23 -1.28 8.19
N ILE A 61 14.10 -0.11 7.58
CA ILE A 61 12.86 0.67 7.53
C ILE A 61 12.56 0.96 6.06
N ASP A 62 11.30 0.81 5.66
CA ASP A 62 10.85 1.17 4.31
C ASP A 62 9.79 2.26 4.36
N LEU A 63 10.12 3.41 3.78
CA LEU A 63 9.24 4.55 3.58
C LEU A 63 8.74 4.69 2.14
N SER A 64 9.26 3.87 1.22
CA SER A 64 9.01 3.97 -0.21
C SER A 64 7.71 3.28 -0.64
N ALA A 65 7.23 2.28 0.12
CA ALA A 65 6.12 1.42 -0.26
C ALA A 65 4.85 2.20 -0.66
N GLN A 66 4.47 3.22 0.13
CA GLN A 66 3.27 4.02 -0.15
C GLN A 66 3.43 4.85 -1.44
N SER A 67 4.59 5.47 -1.64
CA SER A 67 4.89 6.26 -2.85
C SER A 67 4.97 5.37 -4.09
N MET A 68 5.51 4.16 -3.96
CA MET A 68 5.58 3.17 -5.03
C MET A 68 4.18 2.67 -5.42
N ALA A 69 3.33 2.36 -4.43
CA ALA A 69 1.94 2.00 -4.68
C ALA A 69 1.19 3.12 -5.43
N ASN A 70 1.35 4.37 -4.99
CA ASN A 70 0.77 5.53 -5.68
C ASN A 70 1.25 5.64 -7.13
N MET A 71 2.55 5.53 -7.37
CA MET A 71 3.12 5.57 -8.72
C MET A 71 2.55 4.46 -9.61
N ILE A 72 2.47 3.22 -9.09
CA ILE A 72 1.93 2.07 -9.84
C ILE A 72 0.45 2.30 -10.17
N THR A 73 -0.34 2.86 -9.26
CA THR A 73 -1.75 3.21 -9.52
C THR A 73 -1.86 4.26 -10.63
N VAL A 74 -1.03 5.31 -10.60
CA VAL A 74 -1.01 6.33 -11.67
C VAL A 74 -0.62 5.73 -13.02
N VAL A 75 0.41 4.88 -13.05
CA VAL A 75 0.82 4.17 -14.28
C VAL A 75 -0.31 3.30 -14.80
N ALA A 76 -0.99 2.55 -13.93
CA ALA A 76 -2.14 1.74 -14.32
C ALA A 76 -3.24 2.63 -14.90
N SER A 77 -3.66 3.69 -14.21
CA SER A 77 -4.72 4.59 -14.68
C SER A 77 -4.42 5.26 -16.02
N VAL A 78 -3.19 5.68 -16.27
CA VAL A 78 -2.81 6.35 -17.54
C VAL A 78 -2.71 5.37 -18.70
N TYR A 79 -2.18 4.16 -18.45
CA TYR A 79 -1.82 3.24 -19.51
C TYR A 79 -2.79 2.05 -19.68
N LEU A 80 -3.83 1.94 -18.86
CA LEU A 80 -4.82 0.86 -18.98
C LEU A 80 -5.56 0.89 -20.31
N ALA A 81 -6.07 2.05 -20.73
CA ALA A 81 -6.78 2.18 -22.01
C ALA A 81 -5.92 1.80 -23.24
N PRO A 82 -4.66 2.28 -23.39
CA PRO A 82 -3.85 1.93 -24.55
C PRO A 82 -3.19 0.53 -24.50
N LEU A 83 -2.84 0.00 -23.31
CA LEU A 83 -2.11 -1.27 -23.19
C LEU A 83 -2.98 -2.46 -22.77
N GLY A 84 -4.20 -2.22 -22.29
CA GLY A 84 -5.09 -3.25 -21.75
C GLY A 84 -4.41 -4.10 -20.68
N ILE A 85 -4.51 -5.43 -20.80
CA ILE A 85 -3.94 -6.38 -19.84
C ILE A 85 -2.42 -6.27 -19.69
N TRP A 86 -1.71 -5.77 -20.71
CA TRP A 86 -0.25 -5.64 -20.68
C TRP A 86 0.24 -4.61 -19.67
N VAL A 87 -0.64 -3.69 -19.22
CA VAL A 87 -0.30 -2.73 -18.17
C VAL A 87 0.10 -3.43 -16.87
N ALA A 88 -0.47 -4.61 -16.57
CA ALA A 88 -0.11 -5.38 -15.38
C ALA A 88 1.38 -5.79 -15.40
N ALA A 89 1.89 -6.21 -16.55
CA ALA A 89 3.30 -6.55 -16.71
C ALA A 89 4.20 -5.32 -16.53
N LEU A 90 3.79 -4.16 -17.06
CA LEU A 90 4.50 -2.89 -16.88
C LEU A 90 4.56 -2.49 -15.41
N CYS A 91 3.43 -2.56 -14.68
CA CYS A 91 3.35 -2.24 -13.26
C CYS A 91 4.25 -3.17 -12.41
N ILE A 92 4.24 -4.48 -12.69
CA ILE A 92 5.09 -5.46 -12.01
C ILE A 92 6.57 -5.15 -12.26
N LEU A 93 6.95 -4.89 -13.52
CA LEU A 93 8.33 -4.55 -13.87
C LEU A 93 8.77 -3.25 -13.20
N ALA A 94 7.95 -2.20 -13.21
CA ALA A 94 8.26 -0.93 -12.57
C ALA A 94 8.47 -1.10 -11.06
N GLY A 95 7.56 -1.79 -10.36
CA GLY A 95 7.69 -2.07 -8.93
C GLY A 95 8.93 -2.92 -8.61
N PHE A 96 9.18 -3.97 -9.41
CA PHE A 96 10.34 -4.83 -9.23
C PHE A 96 11.67 -4.07 -9.42
N THR A 97 11.77 -3.23 -10.44
CA THR A 97 13.01 -2.45 -10.69
C THR A 97 13.31 -1.48 -9.56
N LEU A 98 12.32 -0.73 -9.07
CA LEU A 98 12.51 0.24 -7.98
C LEU A 98 12.74 -0.44 -6.63
N GLY A 99 12.04 -1.54 -6.35
CA GLY A 99 12.28 -2.36 -5.16
C GLY A 99 13.69 -2.95 -5.16
N THR A 100 14.13 -3.49 -6.30
CA THR A 100 15.49 -4.02 -6.47
C THR A 100 16.54 -2.92 -6.30
N LEU A 101 16.31 -1.74 -6.87
CA LEU A 101 17.19 -0.58 -6.69
C LEU A 101 17.33 -0.21 -5.21
N SER A 102 16.22 -0.09 -4.48
CA SER A 102 16.22 0.23 -3.04
C SER A 102 16.97 -0.83 -2.22
N GLY A 103 16.73 -2.11 -2.51
CA GLY A 103 17.41 -3.23 -1.86
C GLY A 103 18.90 -3.28 -2.18
N TYR A 104 19.28 -3.02 -3.43
CA TYR A 104 20.68 -2.99 -3.87
C TYR A 104 21.47 -1.87 -3.20
N LEU A 105 20.89 -0.66 -3.13
CA LEU A 105 21.51 0.49 -2.44
C LEU A 105 21.74 0.19 -0.97
N THR A 106 20.78 -0.45 -0.31
CA THR A 106 20.87 -0.78 1.11
C THR A 106 21.90 -1.89 1.37
N THR A 107 21.86 -2.98 0.60
CA THR A 107 22.65 -4.19 0.86
C THR A 107 24.07 -4.15 0.31
N ARG A 108 24.29 -3.50 -0.85
CA ARG A 108 25.58 -3.50 -1.54
C ARG A 108 26.33 -2.19 -1.42
N MET A 109 25.62 -1.06 -1.37
CA MET A 109 26.23 0.27 -1.24
C MET A 109 26.30 0.76 0.21
N TYR A 110 25.83 -0.04 1.17
CA TYR A 110 25.86 0.25 2.61
C TYR A 110 25.18 1.59 2.98
N VAL A 111 24.20 2.01 2.18
CA VAL A 111 23.38 3.19 2.47
C VAL A 111 22.35 2.79 3.53
N PRO A 112 22.14 3.59 4.60
CA PRO A 112 21.07 3.33 5.56
C PRO A 112 19.70 3.19 4.86
N SER A 113 18.94 2.15 5.24
CA SER A 113 17.67 1.77 4.61
C SER A 113 16.64 2.91 4.55
N PHE A 114 16.53 3.70 5.62
CA PHE A 114 15.68 4.89 5.67
C PHE A 114 16.04 5.90 4.56
N ILE A 115 17.32 6.15 4.30
CA ILE A 115 17.77 7.13 3.29
C ILE A 115 17.50 6.58 1.89
N SER A 116 17.86 5.32 1.64
CA SER A 116 17.62 4.65 0.36
C SER A 116 16.13 4.64 0.01
N THR A 117 15.28 4.25 0.96
CA THR A 117 13.83 4.14 0.74
C THR A 117 13.17 5.51 0.64
N LEU A 118 13.60 6.52 1.41
CA LEU A 118 13.10 7.88 1.25
C LEU A 118 13.46 8.46 -0.12
N ALA A 119 14.69 8.22 -0.62
CA ALA A 119 15.10 8.66 -1.95
C ALA A 119 14.30 7.99 -3.06
N VAL A 120 14.15 6.66 -3.01
CA VAL A 120 13.34 5.90 -3.99
C VAL A 120 11.87 6.33 -3.90
N GLY A 121 11.33 6.51 -2.69
CA GLY A 121 9.98 7.02 -2.48
C GLY A 121 9.77 8.42 -3.07
N GLY A 122 10.78 9.29 -2.98
CA GLY A 122 10.79 10.60 -3.64
C GLY A 122 10.74 10.49 -5.16
N ILE A 123 11.53 9.59 -5.75
CA ILE A 123 11.50 9.32 -7.21
C ILE A 123 10.11 8.84 -7.62
N CYS A 124 9.54 7.85 -6.92
CA CYS A 124 8.20 7.34 -7.19
C CYS A 124 7.15 8.47 -7.13
N PHE A 125 7.22 9.33 -6.11
CA PHE A 125 6.31 10.45 -5.93
C PHE A 125 6.43 11.46 -7.08
N SER A 126 7.66 11.85 -7.45
CA SER A 126 7.89 12.79 -8.56
C SER A 126 7.43 12.23 -9.91
N VAL A 127 7.70 10.95 -10.17
CA VAL A 127 7.24 10.27 -11.39
C VAL A 127 5.71 10.21 -11.45
N ALA A 128 5.07 9.88 -10.33
CA ALA A 128 3.61 9.87 -10.22
C ALA A 128 3.01 11.25 -10.50
N GLN A 129 3.57 12.32 -9.93
CA GLN A 129 3.10 13.70 -10.15
C GLN A 129 3.31 14.17 -11.58
N TRP A 130 4.44 13.80 -12.18
CA TRP A 130 4.73 14.13 -13.57
C TRP A 130 3.77 13.43 -14.54
N LEU A 131 3.54 12.12 -14.35
CA LEU A 131 2.60 11.34 -15.15
C LEU A 131 1.14 11.80 -14.97
N SER A 132 0.75 12.16 -13.76
CA SER A 132 -0.62 12.65 -13.48
C SER A 132 -0.85 14.10 -13.91
N GLY A 133 0.21 14.83 -14.28
CA GLY A 133 0.13 16.26 -14.57
C GLY A 133 -0.29 17.09 -13.35
N ASN A 134 0.09 16.66 -12.15
CA ASN A 134 -0.35 17.23 -10.86
C ASN A 134 -1.87 17.22 -10.65
N ARG A 135 -2.58 16.24 -11.22
CA ARG A 135 -4.04 16.09 -11.10
C ARG A 135 -4.40 14.77 -10.43
N ALA A 136 -5.57 14.75 -9.80
CA ALA A 136 -6.18 13.50 -9.39
C ALA A 136 -6.66 12.75 -10.63
N LEU A 137 -6.19 11.51 -10.80
CA LEU A 137 -6.67 10.61 -11.84
C LEU A 137 -7.77 9.73 -11.25
N ASN A 138 -8.89 9.63 -11.95
CA ASN A 138 -9.95 8.69 -11.63
C ASN A 138 -9.89 7.56 -12.65
N MET A 139 -9.99 6.32 -12.16
CA MET A 139 -10.03 5.15 -13.03
C MET A 139 -11.50 4.86 -13.33
N ASP A 140 -12.02 5.49 -14.38
CA ASP A 140 -13.41 5.29 -14.80
C ASP A 140 -13.54 3.93 -15.50
N ALA A 141 -14.59 3.18 -15.17
CA ALA A 141 -14.86 1.85 -15.74
C ALA A 141 -15.23 1.87 -17.24
N THR A 142 -15.26 3.06 -17.85
CA THR A 142 -15.56 3.31 -19.27
C THR A 142 -14.32 3.66 -20.10
N GLN A 143 -13.14 3.74 -19.47
CA GLN A 143 -11.82 3.90 -20.12
C GLN A 143 -11.15 2.54 -20.29
#